data_AF-A0A5S9RAC0-F1
#
_entry.id   AF-A0A5S9RAC0-F1
#
_cell.length_a   1.000
_cell.length_b   1.000
_cell.length_c   1.000
_cell.angle_alpha   90.00
_cell.angle_beta   90.00
_cell.angle_gamma   90.00
#
_symmetry.space_group_name_H-M   'P 1'
#
loop_
_entity.id
_entity.type
_entity.pdbx_description
1 polymer ?
#
loop_
_entity_poly.entity_id
_entity_poly.type
_entity_poly.pdbx_seq_one_letter_code
_entity_poly.pdbx_strand_id
1 'polypeptide(L)'
;MSSPTELAIKAALGVAREVAEGTLAPAVLDAEVVEQCRGLVGQVIGPGDALWGLQCEVARGVLAAGGVPADELAEWLAVQRQGENAPCGARNGVPTNEQVAAEQRKANAPESTGDGQ
;
A
#
# COMPACT_ATOMS: atom_id res chain seq x y z
N MET A 1 -29.84 -23.64 9.72
CA MET A 1 -28.75 -22.84 9.10
C MET A 1 -28.49 -23.43 7.73
N SER A 2 -28.53 -22.63 6.65
CA SER A 2 -28.18 -23.12 5.31
C SER A 2 -26.72 -23.57 5.28
N SER A 3 -26.45 -24.63 4.53
CA SER A 3 -25.07 -25.12 4.38
C SER A 3 -24.20 -24.13 3.57
N PRO A 4 -22.86 -24.16 3.71
CA PRO A 4 -21.98 -23.34 2.89
C PRO A 4 -22.22 -23.51 1.38
N THR A 5 -22.48 -24.75 0.93
CA THR A 5 -22.81 -25.05 -0.46
C THR A 5 -24.11 -24.38 -0.90
N GLU A 6 -25.15 -24.42 -0.05
CA GLU A 6 -26.44 -23.81 -0.35
C GLU A 6 -26.35 -22.27 -0.42
N LEU A 7 -25.51 -21.66 0.43
CA LEU A 7 -25.22 -20.23 0.36
C LEU A 7 -24.47 -19.87 -0.92
N ALA A 8 -23.46 -20.65 -1.31
CA ALA A 8 -22.71 -20.42 -2.55
C ALA A 8 -23.60 -20.53 -3.80
N ILE A 9 -24.50 -21.51 -3.84
CA ILE A 9 -25.46 -21.67 -4.94
C ILE A 9 -26.42 -20.48 -5.01
N LYS A 10 -26.97 -20.04 -3.87
CA LYS A 10 -27.87 -18.87 -3.82
C LYS A 10 -27.16 -17.60 -4.29
N ALA A 11 -25.90 -17.39 -3.87
CA ALA A 11 -25.11 -16.26 -4.31
C ALA A 11 -24.88 -16.29 -5.83
N ALA A 12 -24.48 -17.44 -6.38
CA ALA A 12 -24.25 -17.59 -7.82
C ALA A 12 -25.53 -17.32 -8.65
N LEU A 13 -26.69 -17.83 -8.20
CA LEU A 13 -27.97 -17.58 -8.86
C LEU A 13 -28.41 -16.11 -8.72
N GLY A 14 -28.10 -15.46 -7.60
CA GLY A 14 -28.32 -14.02 -7.42
C GLY A 14 -27.56 -13.19 -8.44
N VAL A 15 -26.24 -13.43 -8.58
CA VAL A 15 -25.40 -12.76 -9.58
C VAL A 15 -25.93 -12.99 -11.00
N ALA A 16 -26.26 -14.24 -11.36
CA ALA A 16 -26.81 -14.56 -12.68
C ALA A 16 -28.11 -13.79 -12.97
N ARG A 17 -28.97 -13.65 -11.96
CA ARG A 17 -30.22 -12.89 -12.06
C ARG A 17 -29.96 -11.40 -12.24
N GLU A 18 -29.07 -10.81 -11.46
CA GLU A 18 -28.75 -9.38 -11.53
C GLU A 18 -28.11 -9.00 -12.87
N VAL A 19 -27.30 -9.88 -13.45
CA VAL A 19 -26.76 -9.70 -14.81
C VAL A 19 -27.89 -9.77 -15.85
N ALA A 20 -28.79 -10.75 -15.75
CA ALA A 20 -29.90 -10.90 -16.68
C ALA A 20 -30.90 -9.74 -16.61
N GLU A 21 -31.12 -9.18 -15.43
CA GLU A 21 -31.98 -8.00 -15.19
C GLU A 21 -31.27 -6.68 -15.54
N GLY A 22 -29.98 -6.71 -15.89
CA GLY A 22 -29.17 -5.53 -16.23
C GLY A 22 -28.86 -4.62 -15.05
N THR A 23 -29.13 -5.08 -13.81
CA THR A 23 -28.83 -4.34 -12.58
C THR A 23 -27.37 -4.48 -12.14
N LEU A 24 -26.69 -5.52 -12.65
CA LEU A 24 -25.25 -5.73 -12.47
C LEU A 24 -24.56 -5.76 -13.84
N ALA A 25 -23.79 -4.72 -14.13
CA ALA A 25 -22.94 -4.68 -15.32
C ALA A 25 -21.61 -5.42 -15.04
N PRO A 26 -21.11 -6.29 -15.93
CA PRO A 26 -19.86 -7.02 -15.71
C PRO A 26 -18.65 -6.12 -15.41
N ALA A 27 -18.57 -4.93 -16.02
CA ALA A 27 -17.51 -3.96 -15.74
C ALA A 27 -17.52 -3.45 -14.28
N VAL A 28 -18.67 -3.48 -13.60
CA VAL A 28 -18.78 -3.14 -12.16
C VAL A 28 -18.16 -4.23 -11.31
N LEU A 29 -18.26 -5.50 -11.73
CA LEU A 29 -17.59 -6.60 -11.03
C LEU A 29 -16.07 -6.50 -11.13
N ASP A 30 -15.53 -6.12 -12.30
CA ASP A 30 -14.08 -5.92 -12.44
C ASP A 30 -13.57 -4.81 -11.52
N ALA A 31 -14.30 -3.70 -11.44
CA ALA A 31 -13.96 -2.59 -10.53
C ALA A 31 -14.00 -3.03 -9.06
N GLU A 32 -15.03 -3.79 -8.66
CA GLU A 32 -15.15 -4.31 -7.30
C GLU A 32 -14.02 -5.29 -6.97
N VAL A 33 -13.66 -6.19 -7.89
CA VAL A 33 -12.53 -7.11 -7.71
C VAL A 33 -11.23 -6.35 -7.51
N VAL A 34 -10.98 -5.30 -8.31
CA VAL A 34 -9.79 -4.46 -8.17
C VAL A 34 -9.77 -3.77 -6.80
N GLU A 35 -10.91 -3.28 -6.32
CA GLU A 35 -11.00 -2.65 -5.00
C GLU A 35 -10.74 -3.66 -3.86
N GLN A 36 -11.32 -4.85 -3.94
CA GLN A 36 -11.07 -5.92 -2.97
C GLN A 36 -9.60 -6.34 -2.99
N CYS A 37 -8.99 -6.50 -4.17
CA CYS A 37 -7.56 -6.78 -4.29
C CYS A 37 -6.70 -5.66 -3.69
N ARG A 38 -7.05 -4.40 -3.90
CA ARG A 38 -6.36 -3.26 -3.28
C ARG A 38 -6.44 -3.31 -1.75
N GLY A 39 -7.59 -3.69 -1.19
CA GLY A 39 -7.77 -3.88 0.24
C GLY A 39 -6.95 -5.06 0.80
N LEU A 40 -6.89 -6.17 0.08
CA LEU A 40 -6.24 -7.40 0.54
C LEU A 40 -4.72 -7.39 0.35
N VAL A 41 -4.23 -7.03 -0.84
CA VAL A 41 -2.80 -7.14 -1.20
C VAL A 41 -2.14 -5.80 -1.51
N GLY A 42 -2.92 -4.71 -1.62
CA GLY A 42 -2.40 -3.39 -1.98
C GLY A 42 -1.68 -2.66 -0.83
N GLN A 43 -1.87 -3.10 0.42
CA GLN A 43 -1.12 -2.59 1.56
C GLN A 43 0.21 -3.33 1.70
N VAL A 44 1.32 -2.61 1.61
CA VAL A 44 2.68 -3.18 1.69
C VAL A 44 3.32 -2.74 3.01
N ILE A 45 3.36 -3.65 3.99
CA ILE A 45 3.87 -3.36 5.34
C ILE A 45 5.38 -3.62 5.44
N GLY A 46 5.86 -4.72 4.84
CA GLY A 46 7.27 -5.09 4.87
C GLY A 46 7.51 -6.60 5.01
N PRO A 47 8.77 -7.05 5.19
CA PRO A 47 9.15 -8.47 5.20
C PRO A 47 8.50 -9.36 6.27
N GLY A 48 7.89 -8.78 7.31
CA GLY A 48 7.15 -9.51 8.34
C GLY A 48 5.69 -9.81 7.97
N ASP A 49 5.20 -9.27 6.86
CA ASP A 49 3.85 -9.51 6.36
C ASP A 49 3.76 -10.88 5.68
N ALA A 50 2.69 -11.63 5.95
CA ALA A 50 2.41 -12.91 5.30
C ALA A 50 2.25 -12.77 3.78
N LEU A 51 1.83 -11.61 3.28
CA LEU A 51 1.64 -11.32 1.86
C LEU A 51 2.93 -10.84 1.17
N TRP A 52 4.00 -10.56 1.91
CA TRP A 52 5.23 -9.97 1.36
C TRP A 52 5.83 -10.76 0.20
N GLY A 53 5.84 -12.10 0.31
CA GLY A 53 6.35 -12.99 -0.73
C GLY A 53 5.58 -12.81 -2.05
N LEU A 54 4.24 -12.85 -1.98
CA LEU A 54 3.36 -12.64 -3.12
C LEU A 54 3.55 -11.24 -3.73
N GLN A 55 3.65 -10.21 -2.91
CA GLN A 55 3.86 -8.82 -3.37
C GLN A 55 5.19 -8.69 -4.15
N CYS A 56 6.25 -9.33 -3.66
CA CYS A 56 7.54 -9.37 -4.35
C CYS A 56 7.47 -10.14 -5.69
N GLU A 57 6.72 -11.24 -5.75
CA GLU A 57 6.49 -11.98 -7.00
C GLU A 57 5.73 -11.15 -8.03
N VAL A 58 4.63 -10.50 -7.62
CA VAL A 58 3.86 -9.59 -8.47
C VAL A 58 4.75 -8.44 -8.98
N ALA A 59 5.51 -7.79 -8.10
CA ALA A 59 6.41 -6.71 -8.48
C ALA A 59 7.44 -7.16 -9.53
N ARG A 60 8.06 -8.33 -9.36
CA ARG A 60 8.97 -8.88 -10.37
C ARG A 60 8.27 -9.17 -11.70
N GLY A 61 7.05 -9.69 -11.65
CA GLY A 61 6.24 -9.94 -12.85
C GLY A 61 5.92 -8.65 -13.60
N VAL A 62 5.53 -7.58 -12.89
CA VAL A 62 5.27 -6.25 -13.47
C VAL A 62 6.52 -5.69 -14.15
N LEU A 63 7.68 -5.77 -13.50
CA LEU A 63 8.95 -5.32 -14.07
C LEU A 63 9.34 -6.13 -15.31
N ALA A 64 9.18 -7.46 -15.26
CA ALA A 64 9.49 -8.33 -16.40
C ALA A 64 8.58 -8.06 -17.62
N ALA A 65 7.33 -7.66 -17.38
CA ALA A 65 6.39 -7.25 -18.42
C ALA A 65 6.62 -5.81 -18.92
N GLY A 66 7.58 -5.07 -18.37
CA GLY A 66 7.85 -3.67 -18.73
C GLY A 66 6.81 -2.69 -18.19
N GLY A 67 6.11 -3.04 -17.10
CA GLY A 67 5.03 -2.22 -16.54
C GLY A 67 5.48 -0.93 -15.85
N VAL A 68 6.79 -0.77 -15.59
CA VAL A 68 7.39 0.47 -15.07
C VAL A 68 8.49 0.92 -16.03
N PRO A 69 8.47 2.17 -16.51
CA PRO A 69 9.54 2.70 -17.37
C PRO A 69 10.91 2.65 -16.70
N ALA A 70 11.97 2.48 -17.50
CA ALA A 70 13.33 2.36 -16.99
C ALA A 70 13.80 3.60 -16.21
N ASP A 71 13.40 4.80 -16.65
CA ASP A 71 13.77 6.05 -16.00
C ASP A 71 13.15 6.15 -14.60
N GLU A 72 11.87 5.77 -14.46
CA GLU A 72 11.20 5.71 -13.16
C GLU A 72 11.85 4.66 -12.25
N LEU A 73 12.22 3.48 -12.78
CA LEU A 73 12.92 2.47 -12.01
C LEU A 73 14.30 2.95 -11.52
N ALA A 74 15.00 3.79 -12.29
CA ALA A 74 16.27 4.37 -11.88
C ALA A 74 16.11 5.33 -10.69
N GLU A 75 15.02 6.10 -10.66
CA GLU A 75 14.68 6.95 -9.51
C GLU A 75 14.43 6.12 -8.25
N TRP A 76 13.62 5.05 -8.36
CA TRP A 76 13.36 4.16 -7.23
C TRP A 76 14.60 3.42 -6.73
N LEU A 77 15.53 3.06 -7.62
CA LEU A 77 16.82 2.50 -7.24
C LEU A 77 17.65 3.51 -6.42
N ALA A 78 17.62 4.79 -6.78
CA ALA A 78 18.29 5.83 -6.01
C ALA A 78 17.68 5.98 -4.61
N VAL A 79 16.34 5.99 -4.50
CA VAL A 79 15.62 6.01 -3.22
C VAL A 79 15.99 4.81 -2.34
N GLN A 80 16.00 3.61 -2.92
CA GLN A 80 16.35 2.38 -2.20
C GLN A 80 17.78 2.46 -1.64
N ARG A 81 18.76 2.84 -2.47
CA ARG A 81 20.16 3.02 -2.06
C ARG A 81 20.30 4.07 -0.96
N GLN A 82 19.57 5.18 -1.06
CA GLN A 82 19.58 6.20 -0.01
C GLN A 82 19.04 5.63 1.32
N GLY A 83 17.97 4.84 1.27
CA GLY A 83 17.40 4.19 2.45
C GLY A 83 18.30 3.12 3.07
N GLU A 84 19.06 2.39 2.26
CA GLU A 84 20.06 1.41 2.70
C GLU A 84 21.26 2.07 3.38
N ASN A 85 21.65 3.25 2.92
CA ASN A 85 22.75 4.04 3.48
C ASN A 85 22.34 4.92 4.68
N ALA A 86 21.04 5.02 4.98
CA ALA A 86 20.55 5.75 6.15
C ALA A 86 20.84 4.98 7.44
N PRO A 87 21.29 5.65 8.54
CA PRO A 87 21.57 4.98 9.80
C PRO A 87 20.34 4.19 10.28
N CYS A 88 20.56 2.93 10.70
CA CYS A 88 19.55 2.02 11.23
C CYS A 88 18.70 2.71 12.32
N GLY A 89 17.50 3.14 11.95
CA GLY A 89 16.57 3.80 12.87
C GLY A 89 15.51 4.68 12.18
N ALA A 90 15.77 5.16 10.96
CA ALA A 90 14.85 6.09 10.28
C ALA A 90 13.73 5.40 9.47
N ARG A 91 13.83 4.11 9.18
CA ARG A 91 12.84 3.36 8.41
C ARG A 91 11.87 2.63 9.33
N ASN A 92 11.04 3.37 10.09
CA ASN A 92 9.82 2.83 10.68
C ASN A 92 8.87 3.98 11.10
N GLY A 93 7.73 4.07 10.40
CA GLY A 93 6.56 4.86 10.79
C GLY A 93 6.40 6.18 10.03
N VAL A 94 5.21 6.39 9.48
CA VAL A 94 4.70 7.75 9.25
C VAL A 94 4.91 8.52 10.57
N PRO A 95 5.66 9.62 10.58
CA PRO A 95 5.92 10.34 11.83
C PRO A 95 4.57 10.78 12.39
N THR A 96 4.30 10.44 13.65
CA THR A 96 3.07 10.90 14.30
C THR A 96 3.11 12.42 14.42
N ASN A 97 1.95 13.08 14.45
CA ASN A 97 1.87 14.54 14.60
C ASN A 97 2.66 15.07 15.81
N GLU A 98 2.87 14.23 16.83
CA GLU A 98 3.66 14.53 18.02
C GLU A 98 5.17 14.59 17.74
N GLN A 99 5.69 13.73 16.86
CA GLN A 99 7.09 13.75 16.42
C GLN A 99 7.37 14.96 15.53
N VAL A 100 6.43 15.30 14.63
CA VAL A 100 6.52 16.53 13.80
C VAL A 100 6.50 17.79 14.67
N ALA A 101 5.65 17.83 15.70
CA ALA A 101 5.57 18.95 16.62
C ALA A 101 6.82 19.09 17.51
N ALA A 102 7.48 17.98 17.86
CA ALA A 102 8.73 18.00 18.64
C ALA A 102 9.91 18.55 17.81
N GLU A 103 10.00 18.16 16.53
CA GLU A 103 11.02 18.67 15.59
C GLU A 103 10.86 20.19 15.39
N GLN A 104 9.61 20.65 15.22
CA GLN A 104 9.29 22.08 15.05
C GLN A 104 9.58 22.90 16.31
N ARG A 105 9.36 22.35 17.51
CA ARG A 105 9.74 23.04 18.77
C ARG A 105 11.25 23.17 18.93
N LYS A 106 12.03 22.19 18.49
CA LYS A 106 13.50 22.27 18.46
C LYS A 106 13.99 23.31 17.46
N ALA A 107 13.39 23.38 16.27
CA ALA A 107 13.74 24.37 15.26
C ALA A 107 13.40 25.81 15.67
N ASN A 108 12.42 26.00 16.57
CA ASN A 108 11.95 27.31 17.02
C ASN A 108 12.47 27.69 18.42
N ALA A 109 13.45 26.96 18.97
CA ALA A 109 14.08 27.34 20.22
C ALA A 109 15.01 28.55 19.98
N PRO A 110 14.91 29.63 20.77
CA PRO A 110 15.74 30.81 20.56
C PRO A 110 17.20 30.46 20.88
N GLU A 111 18.11 30.74 19.95
CA GLU A 111 19.56 30.70 20.22
C GLU A 111 19.85 31.62 21.41
N SER A 112 20.22 31.03 22.54
CA SER A 112 20.72 31.76 23.70
C SER A 112 22.03 32.43 23.29
N THR A 113 21.91 33.66 22.79
CA THR A 113 23.02 34.60 22.65
C THR A 113 23.53 34.88 24.04
N GLY A 114 24.51 34.09 24.47
CA GLY A 114 25.29 34.36 25.66
C GLY A 114 26.35 35.39 25.30
N ASP A 115 26.03 36.67 25.51
CA ASP A 115 27.06 37.71 25.61
C ASP A 115 27.27 38.01 27.09
N GLY A 116 28.47 37.67 27.56
CA GLY A 116 28.93 38.01 28.89
C GLY A 116 29.33 39.47 28.98
N GLN A 117 29.01 40.09 30.11
CA GLN A 117 29.89 41.02 30.83
C GLN A 117 29.45 41.14 32.29
#